data_AF-A0AAE1A6J7-F1
#
_entry.id   AF-A0AAE1A6J7-F1
#
_cell.length_a   1.000
_cell.length_b   1.000
_cell.length_c   1.000
_cell.angle_alpha   90.00
_cell.angle_beta   90.00
_cell.angle_gamma   90.00
#
_symmetry.space_group_name_H-M   'P 1'
#
loop_
_entity.id
_entity.type
_entity.pdbx_description
1 polymer ?
#
loop_
_entity_poly.entity_id
_entity_poly.type
_entity_poly.pdbx_seq_one_letter_code
_entity_poly.pdbx_strand_id
1 'polypeptide(L)'
;MQSSSNENKGFIVAEEDRTFIQFEVSGSNSVHSFKGIDGPQFYYTTIDGVSHKGCMGFEPSDGSCITRQRIRDACSCEMLTSNIYRLSYIKTATLNTSGATVYLLWPGKPDLRSDNYTFPEIRAKPSDSVINTEENKIFIGVGLVALLVTVAGVGIMCYKKYEARNSPFQARVPTDVRTQMEKAPKTEIVENQRAAEDDSINLDTSV
;
A
#
# COMPACT_ATOMS: atom_id res chain seq x y z
N MET A 1 -26.08 -12.58 2.12
CA MET A 1 -24.66 -12.50 1.73
C MET A 1 -24.25 -13.83 1.13
N GLN A 2 -23.72 -13.83 -0.10
CA GLN A 2 -23.25 -15.03 -0.80
C GLN A 2 -21.72 -14.96 -0.83
N SER A 3 -21.06 -15.69 0.05
CA SER A 3 -19.62 -15.98 -0.09
C SER A 3 -19.53 -17.09 -1.14
N SER A 4 -19.07 -16.80 -2.36
CA SER A 4 -18.87 -17.86 -3.35
C SER A 4 -17.69 -18.71 -2.92
N SER A 5 -17.99 -19.80 -2.21
CA SER A 5 -17.01 -20.82 -1.87
C SER A 5 -16.66 -21.57 -3.14
N ASN A 6 -15.43 -21.41 -3.62
CA ASN A 6 -14.78 -22.52 -4.30
C ASN A 6 -14.74 -23.67 -3.28
N GLU A 7 -15.21 -24.86 -3.66
CA GLU A 7 -15.29 -26.08 -2.83
C GLU A 7 -13.93 -26.64 -2.37
N ASN A 8 -12.86 -25.85 -2.39
CA ASN A 8 -11.51 -26.31 -2.10
C ASN A 8 -11.05 -25.82 -0.72
N LYS A 9 -11.08 -26.74 0.25
CA LYS A 9 -10.31 -26.76 1.51
C LYS A 9 -10.69 -25.81 2.65
N GLY A 10 -11.64 -24.89 2.49
CA GLY A 10 -12.17 -24.08 3.60
C GLY A 10 -11.20 -23.06 4.21
N PHE A 11 -10.07 -22.79 3.54
CA PHE A 11 -9.11 -21.75 3.90
C PHE A 11 -8.71 -20.96 2.67
N ILE A 12 -8.25 -19.73 2.89
CA ILE A 12 -7.76 -18.82 1.85
C ILE A 12 -6.23 -18.86 1.84
N VAL A 13 -5.60 -18.92 0.67
CA VAL A 13 -4.14 -18.93 0.51
C VAL A 13 -3.62 -17.50 0.35
N ALA A 14 -2.63 -17.13 1.16
CA ALA A 14 -1.98 -15.83 1.10
C ALA A 14 -1.39 -15.57 -0.29
N GLU A 15 -1.53 -14.32 -0.75
CA GLU A 15 -1.05 -13.80 -2.04
C GLU A 15 -1.68 -14.39 -3.31
N GLU A 16 -2.41 -15.50 -3.21
CA GLU A 16 -3.08 -16.14 -4.35
C GLU A 16 -4.58 -15.80 -4.38
N ASP A 17 -5.24 -15.90 -3.23
CA ASP A 17 -6.67 -15.71 -3.11
C ASP A 17 -7.05 -14.27 -2.74
N ARG A 18 -8.34 -13.95 -2.94
CA ARG A 18 -8.92 -12.64 -2.64
C ARG A 18 -10.18 -12.78 -1.82
N THR A 19 -10.35 -11.90 -0.84
CA THR A 19 -11.60 -11.77 -0.11
C THR A 19 -12.43 -10.65 -0.72
N PHE A 20 -13.74 -10.89 -0.83
CA PHE A 20 -14.70 -9.92 -1.35
C PHE A 20 -15.69 -9.54 -0.26
N ILE A 21 -15.74 -8.25 0.07
CA ILE A 21 -16.66 -7.69 1.06
C ILE A 21 -17.56 -6.67 0.38
N GLN A 22 -18.84 -6.66 0.74
CA GLN A 22 -19.81 -5.71 0.22
C GLN A 22 -20.62 -5.06 1.33
N PHE A 23 -20.86 -3.76 1.18
CA PHE A 23 -21.76 -2.98 2.01
C PHE A 23 -22.78 -2.27 1.11
N GLU A 24 -24.03 -2.21 1.55
CA GLU A 24 -25.04 -1.37 0.92
C GLU A 24 -25.21 -0.11 1.75
N VAL A 25 -25.21 1.03 1.07
CA VAL A 25 -25.23 2.35 1.69
C VAL A 25 -26.32 3.20 1.07
N SER A 26 -27.08 3.89 1.92
CA SER A 26 -28.11 4.83 1.47
C SER A 26 -27.59 6.27 1.49
N GLY A 27 -27.68 6.96 0.36
CA GLY A 27 -27.36 8.37 0.18
C GLY A 27 -28.44 9.36 0.58
N SER A 28 -29.60 8.88 1.04
CA SER A 28 -30.69 9.74 1.51
C SER A 28 -30.39 10.43 2.86
N ASN A 29 -29.34 10.00 3.56
CA ASN A 29 -28.95 10.54 4.86
C ASN A 29 -27.98 11.71 4.64
N SER A 30 -28.52 12.92 4.47
CA SER A 30 -27.84 14.19 4.19
C SER A 30 -26.82 14.67 5.24
N VAL A 31 -26.40 13.82 6.18
CA VAL A 31 -25.45 14.18 7.25
C VAL A 31 -24.00 14.13 6.75
N HIS A 32 -23.67 13.27 5.78
CA HIS A 32 -22.31 13.13 5.24
C HIS A 32 -22.30 13.16 3.71
N SER A 33 -21.35 13.89 3.15
CA SER A 33 -21.14 13.96 1.70
C SER A 33 -20.43 12.69 1.21
N PHE A 34 -20.81 12.15 0.05
CA PHE A 34 -20.00 11.13 -0.64
C PHE A 34 -18.75 11.72 -1.32
N LYS A 35 -18.55 13.03 -1.22
CA LYS A 35 -17.42 13.75 -1.82
C LYS A 35 -16.31 13.96 -0.79
N GLY A 36 -15.09 14.07 -1.30
CA GLY A 36 -13.92 14.44 -0.52
C GLY A 36 -13.44 13.36 0.43
N ILE A 37 -12.70 13.80 1.44
CA ILE A 37 -12.15 12.95 2.50
C ILE A 37 -13.18 12.51 3.53
N ASP A 38 -14.42 13.00 3.43
CA ASP A 38 -15.52 12.75 4.38
C ASP A 38 -16.51 11.67 3.89
N GLY A 39 -16.29 11.16 2.67
CA GLY A 39 -17.07 10.04 2.14
C GLY A 39 -16.73 8.70 2.80
N PRO A 40 -17.56 7.65 2.57
CA PRO A 40 -17.34 6.32 3.11
C PRO A 40 -16.03 5.73 2.64
N GLN A 41 -15.28 5.21 3.59
CA GLN A 41 -13.95 4.64 3.40
C GLN A 41 -13.90 3.26 4.02
N PHE A 42 -13.32 2.32 3.28
CA PHE A 42 -13.00 1.02 3.85
C PHE A 42 -11.84 1.18 4.80
N TYR A 43 -11.95 0.58 5.97
CA TYR A 43 -10.85 0.41 6.92
C TYR A 43 -10.72 -1.06 7.24
N TYR A 44 -9.48 -1.51 7.40
CA TYR A 44 -9.20 -2.85 7.89
C TYR A 44 -8.17 -2.79 9.01
N THR A 45 -8.16 -3.80 9.86
CA THR A 45 -7.13 -3.99 10.88
C THR A 45 -6.15 -5.07 10.46
N THR A 46 -4.95 -5.06 11.05
CA THR A 46 -4.03 -6.20 11.02
C THR A 46 -4.15 -7.00 12.31
N ILE A 47 -3.51 -8.16 12.35
CA ILE A 47 -3.35 -8.99 13.57
C ILE A 47 -2.71 -8.22 14.73
N ASP A 48 -1.91 -7.20 14.44
CA ASP A 48 -1.27 -6.35 15.45
C ASP A 48 -2.22 -5.24 15.97
N GLY A 49 -3.47 -5.22 15.52
CA GLY A 49 -4.47 -4.20 15.89
C GLY A 49 -4.30 -2.85 15.18
N VAL A 50 -3.35 -2.73 14.26
CA VAL A 50 -3.13 -1.48 13.50
C VAL A 50 -4.23 -1.32 12.45
N SER A 51 -4.88 -0.16 12.43
CA SER A 51 -5.89 0.15 11.43
C SER A 51 -5.27 0.83 10.21
N HIS A 52 -5.66 0.36 9.03
CA HIS A 52 -5.24 0.90 7.74
C HIS A 52 -6.44 1.36 6.94
N LYS A 53 -6.27 2.50 6.28
CA LYS A 53 -7.23 3.01 5.30
C LYS A 53 -7.12 2.18 4.02
N GLY A 54 -8.23 1.62 3.59
CA GLY A 54 -8.40 0.95 2.31
C GLY A 54 -8.65 1.93 1.17
N CYS A 55 -9.08 1.41 0.03
CA CYS A 55 -9.50 2.25 -1.10
C CYS A 55 -10.89 2.86 -0.86
N MET A 56 -11.26 3.82 -1.71
CA MET A 56 -12.56 4.49 -1.68
C MET A 56 -13.42 4.00 -2.83
N GLY A 57 -14.71 3.79 -2.57
CA GLY A 57 -15.70 3.46 -3.61
C GLY A 57 -16.22 4.67 -4.38
N PHE A 58 -16.11 5.87 -3.82
CA PHE A 58 -16.46 7.14 -4.46
C PHE A 58 -15.21 7.94 -4.82
N GLU A 59 -15.28 8.70 -5.91
CA GLU A 59 -14.21 9.62 -6.29
C GLU A 59 -14.20 10.84 -5.36
N PRO A 60 -13.07 11.18 -4.73
CA PRO A 60 -13.03 12.30 -3.79
C PRO A 60 -13.36 13.66 -4.41
N SER A 61 -13.12 13.87 -5.71
CA SER A 61 -13.31 15.19 -6.34
C SER A 61 -14.79 15.56 -6.47
N ASP A 62 -15.64 14.62 -6.87
CA ASP A 62 -17.03 14.88 -7.22
C ASP A 62 -18.05 13.96 -6.53
N GLY A 63 -17.58 12.95 -5.80
CA GLY A 63 -18.39 11.89 -5.17
C GLY A 63 -19.03 10.94 -6.16
N SER A 64 -18.53 10.89 -7.40
CA SER A 64 -19.01 9.95 -8.39
C SER A 64 -18.66 8.52 -7.97
N CYS A 65 -19.54 7.60 -8.33
CA CYS A 65 -19.39 6.18 -8.06
C CYS A 65 -18.31 5.61 -8.99
N ILE A 66 -17.20 5.09 -8.45
CA ILE A 66 -16.07 4.60 -9.23
C ILE A 66 -15.88 3.10 -9.11
N THR A 67 -15.40 2.48 -10.19
CA THR A 67 -15.03 1.07 -10.22
C THR A 67 -13.55 0.94 -10.59
N ARG A 68 -12.72 0.64 -9.59
CA ARG A 68 -11.27 0.41 -9.79
C ARG A 68 -11.01 -1.08 -9.91
N GLN A 69 -10.90 -1.58 -11.13
CA GLN A 69 -10.54 -2.98 -11.39
C GLN A 69 -9.02 -3.13 -11.57
N ARG A 70 -8.52 -4.37 -11.48
CA ARG A 70 -7.13 -4.77 -11.80
C ARG A 70 -6.03 -4.28 -10.84
N ILE A 71 -6.38 -3.67 -9.71
CA ILE A 71 -5.44 -3.40 -8.62
C ILE A 71 -5.49 -4.51 -7.55
N ARG A 72 -4.39 -4.65 -6.79
CA ARG A 72 -4.25 -5.69 -5.74
C ARG A 72 -5.36 -5.60 -4.70
N ASP A 73 -5.63 -4.39 -4.23
CA ASP A 73 -6.74 -4.06 -3.36
C ASP A 73 -7.65 -3.10 -4.12
N ALA A 74 -8.84 -3.57 -4.49
CA ALA A 74 -9.75 -2.88 -5.40
C ALA A 74 -11.04 -2.49 -4.67
N CYS A 75 -11.54 -1.30 -4.99
CA CYS A 75 -12.84 -0.85 -4.54
C CYS A 75 -13.71 -0.58 -5.75
N SER A 76 -14.99 -0.94 -5.63
CA SER A 76 -16.00 -0.56 -6.60
C SER A 76 -17.22 -0.03 -5.91
N CYS A 77 -17.88 0.89 -6.59
CA CYS A 77 -19.20 1.37 -6.28
C CYS A 77 -20.12 1.01 -7.45
N GLU A 78 -21.31 0.53 -7.11
CA GLU A 78 -22.41 0.28 -8.04
C GLU A 78 -23.65 0.98 -7.49
N MET A 79 -24.33 1.77 -8.33
CA MET A 79 -25.62 2.38 -7.95
C MET A 79 -26.73 1.35 -8.19
N LEU A 80 -27.37 0.89 -7.12
CA LEU A 80 -28.48 -0.08 -7.19
C LEU A 80 -29.82 0.62 -7.47
N THR A 81 -30.07 1.74 -6.78
CA THR A 81 -31.24 2.61 -6.98
C THR A 81 -30.80 4.08 -6.87
N SER A 82 -31.70 5.05 -7.04
CA SER A 82 -31.37 6.47 -7.03
C SER A 82 -30.63 6.95 -5.78
N ASN A 83 -30.81 6.27 -4.64
CA ASN A 83 -30.18 6.61 -3.37
C ASN A 83 -29.47 5.42 -2.70
N ILE A 84 -29.38 4.25 -3.34
CA ILE A 84 -28.73 3.08 -2.73
C ILE A 84 -27.53 2.68 -3.58
N TYR A 85 -26.37 2.59 -2.94
CA TYR A 85 -25.12 2.19 -3.54
C TYR A 85 -24.60 0.92 -2.90
N ARG A 86 -24.02 0.04 -3.70
CA ARG A 86 -23.26 -1.11 -3.23
C ARG A 86 -21.78 -0.81 -3.35
N LEU A 87 -21.12 -0.70 -2.22
CA LEU A 87 -19.68 -0.56 -2.13
C LEU A 87 -19.08 -1.95 -1.96
N SER A 88 -18.13 -2.30 -2.82
CA SER A 88 -17.40 -3.56 -2.72
C SER A 88 -15.92 -3.29 -2.51
N TYR A 89 -15.30 -4.11 -1.67
CA TYR A 89 -13.87 -4.12 -1.42
C TYR A 89 -13.32 -5.52 -1.67
N ILE A 90 -12.40 -5.60 -2.62
CA ILE A 90 -11.60 -6.79 -2.90
C ILE A 90 -10.26 -6.58 -2.24
N LYS A 91 -9.91 -7.46 -1.32
CA LYS A 91 -8.60 -7.47 -0.65
C LYS A 91 -7.83 -8.72 -1.03
N THR A 92 -6.58 -8.57 -1.45
CA THR A 92 -5.69 -9.74 -1.60
C THR A 92 -5.40 -10.32 -0.23
N ALA A 93 -5.53 -11.63 -0.09
CA ALA A 93 -5.31 -12.31 1.18
C ALA A 93 -3.86 -12.17 1.63
N THR A 94 -3.65 -11.67 2.85
CA THR A 94 -2.33 -11.58 3.46
C THR A 94 -2.39 -12.18 4.87
N LEU A 95 -1.30 -12.81 5.29
CA LEU A 95 -1.22 -13.45 6.61
C LEU A 95 -1.52 -12.47 7.76
N ASN A 96 -1.07 -11.23 7.63
CA ASN A 96 -1.28 -10.18 8.63
C ASN A 96 -2.74 -9.68 8.73
N THR A 97 -3.64 -10.12 7.86
CA THR A 97 -5.08 -9.80 7.92
C THR A 97 -5.94 -11.01 8.27
N SER A 98 -5.33 -12.18 8.51
CA SER A 98 -6.04 -13.40 8.90
C SER A 98 -6.80 -13.18 10.20
N GLY A 99 -8.13 -13.39 10.20
CA GLY A 99 -8.98 -13.14 11.38
C GLY A 99 -9.10 -11.67 11.79
N ALA A 100 -8.53 -10.73 11.03
CA ALA A 100 -8.67 -9.31 11.30
C ALA A 100 -10.02 -8.78 10.84
N THR A 101 -10.33 -7.51 11.13
CA THR A 101 -11.64 -6.92 10.80
C THR A 101 -11.56 -5.93 9.65
N VAL A 102 -12.63 -5.81 8.90
CA VAL A 102 -12.88 -4.76 7.91
C VAL A 102 -14.25 -4.14 8.17
N TYR A 103 -14.33 -2.83 8.01
CA TYR A 103 -15.54 -2.06 8.22
C TYR A 103 -15.52 -0.83 7.32
N LEU A 104 -16.68 -0.21 7.20
CA LEU A 104 -16.87 1.05 6.48
C LEU A 104 -16.98 2.18 7.52
N LEU A 105 -16.25 3.27 7.29
CA LEU A 105 -16.26 4.46 8.14
C LEU A 105 -16.65 5.68 7.30
N TRP A 106 -17.62 6.45 7.79
CA TRP A 106 -17.92 7.80 7.33
C TRP A 106 -17.36 8.80 8.35
N PRO A 107 -16.30 9.51 7.98
CA PRO A 107 -15.77 10.57 8.81
C PRO A 107 -16.81 11.69 9.00
N GLY A 108 -16.98 12.17 10.22
CA GLY A 108 -17.75 13.36 10.53
C GLY A 108 -17.92 13.60 12.03
N LYS A 109 -19.05 14.20 12.44
CA LYS A 109 -19.29 14.59 13.82
C LYS A 109 -20.72 14.20 14.25
N PRO A 110 -20.95 12.97 14.74
CA PRO A 110 -19.98 11.90 15.01
C PRO A 110 -19.59 11.11 13.76
N ASP A 111 -18.51 10.33 13.86
CA ASP A 111 -18.17 9.31 12.86
C ASP A 111 -19.24 8.22 12.84
N LEU A 112 -19.67 7.81 11.64
CA LEU A 112 -20.56 6.66 11.48
C LEU A 112 -19.77 5.45 11.01
N ARG A 113 -19.93 4.32 11.70
CA ARG A 113 -19.21 3.07 11.41
C ARG A 113 -20.20 1.95 11.13
N SER A 114 -19.91 1.13 10.12
CA SER A 114 -20.65 -0.12 9.89
C SER A 114 -20.30 -1.18 10.93
N ASP A 115 -21.05 -2.28 10.91
CA ASP A 115 -20.63 -3.50 11.60
C ASP A 115 -19.27 -3.99 11.10
N ASN A 116 -18.55 -4.68 11.97
CA ASN A 116 -17.27 -5.30 11.65
C ASN A 116 -17.49 -6.62 10.93
N TYR A 117 -16.78 -6.80 9.82
CA TYR A 117 -16.67 -8.08 9.15
C TYR A 117 -15.29 -8.68 9.41
N THR A 118 -15.23 -9.95 9.79
CA THR A 118 -13.96 -10.63 10.08
C THR A 118 -13.46 -11.37 8.84
N PHE A 119 -12.22 -11.13 8.44
CA PHE A 119 -11.57 -11.90 7.39
C PHE A 119 -11.47 -13.38 7.82
N PRO A 120 -11.65 -14.33 6.88
CA PRO A 120 -11.48 -15.74 7.18
C PRO A 120 -10.03 -16.08 7.54
N GLU A 121 -9.80 -17.30 7.99
CA GLU A 121 -8.44 -17.82 8.23
C GLU A 121 -7.66 -17.88 6.90
N ILE A 122 -6.53 -17.17 6.86
CA ILE A 122 -5.60 -17.13 5.74
C ILE A 122 -4.37 -17.95 6.10
N ARG A 123 -3.97 -18.87 5.21
CA ARG A 123 -2.80 -19.73 5.37
C ARG A 123 -1.68 -19.32 4.43
N ALA A 124 -0.44 -19.60 4.84
CA ALA A 124 0.71 -19.36 3.99
C ALA A 124 0.60 -20.25 2.75
N LYS A 125 1.05 -19.74 1.60
CA LYS A 125 1.28 -20.60 0.44
C LYS A 125 2.23 -21.72 0.86
N PRO A 126 1.92 -22.99 0.57
CA PRO A 126 2.89 -24.05 0.78
C PRO A 126 4.14 -23.67 0.00
N SER A 127 5.27 -23.51 0.71
CA SER A 127 6.52 -23.20 0.04
C SER A 127 6.76 -24.33 -0.95
N ASP A 128 6.84 -24.00 -2.24
CA ASP A 128 7.34 -24.91 -3.26
C ASP A 128 8.83 -25.09 -2.97
N SER A 129 9.17 -25.78 -1.89
CA SER A 129 10.54 -26.05 -1.49
C SER A 129 11.13 -26.96 -2.55
N VAL A 130 11.74 -26.33 -3.55
CA VAL A 130 12.89 -26.75 -4.32
C VAL A 130 13.11 -28.27 -4.28
N ILE A 131 12.30 -29.00 -5.04
CA ILE A 131 12.76 -30.27 -5.60
C ILE A 131 13.80 -29.86 -6.64
N ASN A 132 15.04 -29.65 -6.22
CA ASN A 132 16.26 -29.64 -7.07
C ASN A 132 17.47 -29.34 -6.19
N THR A 133 17.89 -30.34 -5.41
CA THR A 133 19.26 -30.39 -4.91
C THR A 133 19.78 -31.79 -5.20
N GLU A 134 20.23 -32.05 -6.43
CA GLU A 134 21.28 -33.06 -6.71
C GLU A 134 21.95 -32.95 -8.10
N GLU A 135 21.33 -32.38 -9.14
CA GLU A 135 21.91 -32.48 -10.50
C GLU A 135 22.84 -31.34 -10.99
N ASN A 136 23.06 -30.26 -10.23
CA ASN A 136 23.79 -29.09 -10.76
C ASN A 136 25.26 -28.90 -10.31
N LYS A 137 25.90 -29.96 -9.78
CA LYS A 137 27.33 -29.89 -9.42
C LYS A 137 28.31 -29.91 -10.60
N ILE A 138 27.86 -30.17 -11.84
CA ILE A 138 28.76 -30.39 -12.98
C ILE A 138 29.00 -29.13 -13.84
N PHE A 139 28.09 -28.15 -13.87
CA PHE A 139 28.21 -27.03 -14.82
C PHE A 139 29.02 -25.82 -14.34
N ILE A 140 29.29 -25.67 -13.04
CA ILE A 140 30.04 -24.52 -12.49
C ILE A 140 31.55 -24.61 -12.81
N GLY A 141 32.07 -25.82 -13.08
CA GLY A 141 33.49 -26.01 -13.40
C GLY A 141 33.91 -25.49 -14.78
N VAL A 142 33.02 -25.50 -15.77
CA VAL A 142 33.39 -25.22 -17.17
C VAL A 142 33.36 -23.72 -17.49
N GLY A 143 32.43 -22.96 -16.89
CA GLY A 143 32.28 -21.53 -17.14
C GLY A 143 33.42 -20.66 -16.59
N LEU A 144 33.96 -21.03 -15.42
CA LEU A 144 35.05 -20.29 -14.76
C LEU A 144 36.38 -20.35 -15.54
N VAL A 145 36.66 -21.48 -16.21
CA VAL A 145 37.90 -21.64 -17.00
C VAL A 145 37.88 -20.77 -18.26
N ALA A 146 36.74 -20.67 -18.94
CA ALA A 146 36.59 -19.83 -20.13
C ALA A 146 36.75 -18.33 -19.83
N LEU A 147 36.25 -17.87 -18.66
CA LEU A 147 36.38 -16.48 -18.23
C LEU A 147 37.84 -16.11 -17.93
N LEU A 148 38.62 -17.01 -17.30
CA LEU A 148 40.03 -16.74 -16.99
C LEU A 148 40.91 -16.61 -18.24
N VAL A 149 40.64 -17.41 -19.28
CA VAL A 149 41.41 -17.35 -20.54
C VAL A 149 41.17 -16.04 -21.30
N THR A 150 39.96 -15.49 -21.25
CA THR A 150 39.63 -14.23 -21.96
C THR A 150 40.22 -13.00 -21.27
N VAL A 151 40.23 -12.95 -19.93
CA VAL A 151 40.80 -11.80 -19.18
C VAL A 151 42.32 -11.72 -19.37
N ALA A 152 43.02 -12.86 -19.41
CA ALA A 152 44.47 -12.89 -19.67
C ALA A 152 44.83 -12.37 -21.08
N GLY A 153 44.02 -12.68 -22.10
CA GLY A 153 44.26 -12.23 -23.47
C GLY A 153 44.13 -10.72 -23.67
N VAL A 154 43.13 -10.09 -23.03
CA VAL A 154 42.90 -8.64 -23.16
C VAL A 154 43.95 -7.82 -22.41
N GLY A 155 44.43 -8.30 -21.26
CA GLY A 155 45.48 -7.64 -20.47
C GLY A 155 46.79 -7.45 -21.25
N ILE A 156 47.21 -8.46 -22.01
CA ILE A 156 48.45 -8.41 -22.81
C ILE A 156 48.33 -7.41 -23.97
N MET A 157 47.15 -7.28 -24.57
CA MET A 157 46.92 -6.34 -25.69
C MET A 157 46.85 -4.88 -25.21
N CYS A 158 46.32 -4.61 -24.02
CA CYS A 158 46.30 -3.26 -23.44
C CYS A 158 47.69 -2.80 -22.99
N TYR A 159 48.56 -3.69 -22.49
CA TYR A 159 49.89 -3.31 -22.02
C TYR A 159 50.79 -2.78 -23.15
N LYS A 160 50.74 -3.37 -24.36
CA LYS A 160 51.50 -2.87 -25.52
C LYS A 160 51.05 -1.50 -26.04
N LYS A 161 49.80 -1.09 -25.77
CA LYS A 161 49.27 0.20 -26.20
C LYS A 161 49.60 1.34 -25.23
N TYR A 162 49.95 1.02 -23.98
CA TYR A 162 50.24 2.01 -22.95
C TYR A 162 51.67 2.56 -23.03
N GLU A 163 52.63 1.77 -23.52
CA GLU A 163 54.03 2.20 -23.68
C GLU A 163 54.23 3.24 -24.80
N ALA A 164 53.26 3.37 -25.72
CA ALA A 164 53.32 4.30 -26.85
C ALA A 164 52.76 5.72 -26.56
N ARG A 165 52.24 6.00 -25.36
CA ARG A 165 51.54 7.28 -25.08
C ARG A 165 52.03 8.11 -23.89
N ASN A 166 53.07 7.69 -23.18
CA ASN A 166 53.63 8.51 -22.10
C ASN A 166 54.62 9.57 -22.64
N SER A 167 54.08 10.73 -23.04
CA SER A 167 54.79 12.00 -23.07
C SER A 167 54.11 12.96 -22.07
N PRO A 168 54.86 13.77 -21.29
CA PRO A 168 54.34 14.40 -20.09
C PRO A 168 53.55 15.66 -20.42
N PHE A 169 52.24 15.65 -20.16
CA PHE A 169 51.44 16.86 -20.11
C PHE A 169 51.14 17.20 -18.66
N GLN A 170 51.90 18.16 -18.12
CA GLN A 170 51.49 18.92 -16.95
C GLN A 170 50.31 19.82 -17.32
N ALA A 171 49.22 19.78 -16.56
CA ALA A 171 48.25 20.87 -16.54
C ALA A 171 47.65 21.04 -15.14
N ARG A 172 47.75 22.27 -14.66
CA ARG A 172 47.32 22.80 -13.37
C ARG A 172 45.82 22.58 -13.14
N VAL A 173 45.47 22.18 -11.92
CA VAL A 173 44.11 22.27 -11.39
C VAL A 173 43.96 23.62 -10.69
N PRO A 174 43.02 24.49 -11.10
CA PRO A 174 42.67 25.67 -10.33
C PRO A 174 41.75 25.27 -9.17
N THR A 175 42.13 25.73 -7.98
CA THR A 175 41.37 25.67 -6.74
C THR A 175 40.40 26.84 -6.71
N ASP A 176 39.09 26.63 -6.81
CA ASP A 176 38.09 27.44 -6.09
C ASP A 176 36.66 26.92 -6.29
N VAL A 177 35.74 27.46 -5.51
CA VAL A 177 34.29 27.21 -5.41
C VAL A 177 33.91 26.25 -4.28
N ARG A 178 34.27 26.68 -3.06
CA ARG A 178 33.59 26.31 -1.80
C ARG A 178 32.94 27.56 -1.22
N THR A 179 31.76 27.95 -1.67
CA THR A 179 30.83 28.77 -0.85
C THR A 179 29.44 28.79 -1.48
N GLN A 180 28.43 28.94 -0.64
CA GLN A 180 27.01 29.18 -0.96
C GLN A 180 26.14 27.93 -1.13
N MET A 181 25.58 27.44 -0.02
CA MET A 181 24.13 27.24 0.13
C MET A 181 23.81 26.93 1.60
N GLU A 182 23.94 27.97 2.43
CA GLU A 182 23.38 28.03 3.78
C GLU A 182 22.25 29.06 3.75
N LYS A 183 21.00 28.60 3.60
CA LYS A 183 19.82 29.37 3.99
C LYS A 183 18.59 28.46 4.08
N ALA A 184 18.39 27.87 5.25
CA ALA A 184 17.13 27.24 5.62
C ALA A 184 16.16 28.32 6.16
N PRO A 185 14.89 28.37 5.74
CA PRO A 185 13.89 29.23 6.34
C PRO A 185 13.41 28.66 7.67
N LYS A 186 13.34 29.54 8.67
CA LYS A 186 12.88 29.30 10.03
C LYS A 186 11.35 29.27 10.04
N THR A 187 10.75 28.11 10.27
CA THR A 187 9.29 27.97 10.39
C THR A 187 8.83 28.54 11.72
N GLU A 188 8.03 29.59 11.65
CA GLU A 188 7.40 30.27 12.77
C GLU A 188 6.19 29.45 13.24
N ILE A 189 6.23 29.03 14.51
CA ILE A 189 5.13 28.30 15.15
C ILE A 189 4.13 29.37 15.62
N VAL A 190 3.00 29.48 14.92
CA VAL A 190 1.86 30.27 15.37
C VAL A 190 1.05 29.41 16.34
N GLU A 191 1.27 29.65 17.62
CA GLU A 191 0.49 29.13 18.74
C GLU A 191 -0.84 29.89 18.80
N ASN A 192 -1.92 29.29 18.28
CA ASN A 192 -3.26 29.86 18.39
C ASN A 192 -3.97 29.23 19.58
N GLN A 193 -3.97 29.96 20.70
CA GLN A 193 -4.88 29.73 21.83
C GLN A 193 -6.31 30.09 21.41
N ARG A 194 -7.29 29.21 21.66
CA ARG A 194 -8.69 29.64 21.74
C ARG A 194 -9.42 28.91 22.86
N ALA A 195 -9.95 29.75 23.77
CA ALA A 195 -10.91 29.54 24.84
C ALA A 195 -11.96 28.47 24.49
N ALA A 196 -12.27 27.51 25.36
CA ALA A 196 -13.11 27.63 26.56
C ALA A 196 -14.49 28.22 26.24
N GLU A 197 -15.46 27.33 26.05
CA GLU A 197 -16.87 27.61 26.37
C GLU A 197 -17.48 26.35 26.99
N ASP A 198 -17.85 26.56 28.24
CA ASP A 198 -18.49 25.70 29.22
C ASP A 198 -20.00 25.87 29.01
N ASP A 199 -20.73 24.81 28.69
CA ASP A 199 -22.19 24.87 28.70
C ASP A 199 -22.76 23.58 29.31
N SER A 200 -22.80 23.60 30.63
CA SER A 200 -23.53 22.67 31.47
C SER A 200 -25.03 22.88 31.29
N ILE A 201 -25.69 21.99 30.55
CA ILE A 201 -27.15 21.91 30.56
C ILE A 201 -27.58 20.95 31.68
N ASN A 202 -28.05 21.54 32.77
CA ASN A 202 -28.97 20.91 33.72
C ASN A 202 -30.24 20.49 32.98
N LEU A 203 -30.59 19.20 33.01
CA LEU A 203 -31.99 18.83 32.95
C LEU A 203 -32.42 18.27 34.30
N ASP A 204 -33.16 19.14 34.95
CA ASP A 204 -33.80 18.95 36.22
C ASP A 204 -35.00 17.99 36.11
N THR A 205 -35.31 17.46 37.27
CA THR A 205 -36.25 16.37 37.54
C THR A 205 -37.66 16.95 37.63
N SER A 206 -38.66 16.27 37.09
CA SER A 206 -40.07 16.53 37.43
C SER A 206 -40.94 15.28 37.24
N VAL A 207 -41.26 14.66 38.38
CA VAL A 207 -42.47 13.90 38.79
C VAL A 207 -43.14 12.99 37.76
#